data_AF-A0A813V7M7-F1
#
_entry.id   AF-A0A813V7M7-F1
#
_cell.length_a   1.000
_cell.length_b   1.000
_cell.length_c   1.000
_cell.angle_alpha   90.00
_cell.angle_beta   90.00
_cell.angle_gamma   90.00
#
_symmetry.space_group_name_H-M   'P 1'
#
loop_
_entity.id
_entity.type
_entity.pdbx_description
1 polymer ?
#
loop_
_entity_poly.entity_id
_entity_poly.type
_entity_poly.pdbx_seq_one_letter_code
_entity_poly.pdbx_strand_id
1 'polypeptide(L)'
;MVTPLRSQVLAHYKKLIRTAQDVFQNDPVRIASMTQGIRENFTHYKNVTDEKTIKELIRAAKDTDSFLRRQVLQTVQTSENTYLVKPYMLFDNTRMIRECEDDEKAHHEEEEEKARQQGLSPCEIAAQKFK
;
A
#
# COMPACT_ATOMS: atom_id res chain seq x y z
N MET A 1 -28.09 -27.77 -6.10
CA MET A 1 -26.67 -28.12 -5.83
C MET A 1 -25.80 -26.92 -6.20
N VAL A 2 -24.96 -26.42 -5.30
CA VAL A 2 -24.04 -25.30 -5.59
C VAL A 2 -22.82 -25.90 -6.29
N THR A 3 -22.49 -25.43 -7.50
CA THR A 3 -21.30 -25.89 -8.23
C THR A 3 -20.03 -25.46 -7.49
N PRO A 4 -18.97 -26.29 -7.45
CA PRO A 4 -17.75 -25.99 -6.70
C PRO A 4 -17.10 -24.67 -7.15
N LEU A 5 -17.23 -24.33 -8.44
CA LEU A 5 -16.75 -23.09 -9.01
C LEU A 5 -17.52 -21.86 -8.50
N ARG A 6 -18.86 -21.95 -8.41
CA ARG A 6 -19.69 -20.88 -7.85
C ARG A 6 -19.33 -20.58 -6.40
N SER A 7 -19.08 -21.62 -5.61
CA SER A 7 -18.63 -21.45 -4.22
C SER A 7 -17.30 -20.69 -4.14
N GLN A 8 -16.34 -21.04 -4.99
CA GLN A 8 -15.04 -20.37 -5.05
C GLN A 8 -15.16 -18.89 -5.45
N VAL A 9 -15.96 -18.57 -6.47
CA VAL A 9 -16.20 -17.18 -6.90
C VAL A 9 -16.76 -16.35 -5.73
N LEU A 10 -17.79 -16.87 -5.04
CA LEU A 10 -18.40 -16.16 -3.91
C LEU A 10 -17.46 -16.04 -2.71
N ALA A 11 -16.62 -17.04 -2.46
CA ALA A 11 -15.60 -16.97 -1.42
C ALA A 11 -14.58 -15.87 -1.71
N HIS A 12 -14.09 -15.77 -2.95
CA HIS A 12 -13.15 -14.72 -3.36
C HIS A 12 -13.77 -13.32 -3.36
N TYR A 13 -15.02 -13.19 -3.81
CA TYR A 13 -15.77 -11.95 -3.71
C TYR A 13 -15.84 -11.46 -2.25
N LYS A 14 -16.28 -12.32 -1.34
CA LYS A 14 -16.36 -11.97 0.10
C LYS A 14 -14.99 -11.67 0.69
N LYS A 15 -13.96 -12.42 0.28
CA LYS A 15 -12.58 -12.20 0.75
C LYS A 15 -12.07 -10.82 0.33
N LEU A 16 -12.24 -10.44 -0.93
CA LEU A 16 -11.85 -9.11 -1.43
C LEU A 16 -12.54 -7.97 -0.69
N ILE A 17 -13.85 -8.10 -0.41
CA ILE A 17 -14.59 -7.08 0.36
C ILE A 17 -14.02 -6.96 1.78
N ARG A 18 -13.73 -8.07 2.45
CA ARG A 18 -13.08 -8.05 3.78
C ARG A 18 -11.70 -7.43 3.72
N THR A 19 -10.89 -7.82 2.74
CA THR A 19 -9.57 -7.23 2.52
C THR A 19 -9.65 -5.71 2.30
N ALA A 20 -10.63 -5.22 1.54
CA ALA A 20 -10.82 -3.78 1.40
C ALA A 20 -11.19 -3.09 2.72
N GLN A 21 -12.04 -3.71 3.54
CA GLN A 21 -12.38 -3.19 4.88
C GLN A 21 -11.15 -3.15 5.80
N ASP A 22 -10.32 -4.18 5.75
CA ASP A 22 -9.10 -4.28 6.56
C ASP A 22 -8.02 -3.29 6.08
N VAL A 23 -7.77 -3.23 4.77
CA VAL A 23 -6.73 -2.40 4.12
C VAL A 23 -7.08 -0.92 4.09
N PHE A 24 -8.35 -0.55 4.22
CA PHE A 24 -8.78 0.84 4.29
C PHE A 24 -9.47 1.16 5.62
N GLN A 25 -9.06 0.49 6.70
CA GLN A 25 -9.62 0.71 8.02
C GLN A 25 -9.53 2.20 8.40
N ASN A 26 -10.67 2.78 8.80
CA ASN A 26 -10.87 4.21 9.10
C ASN A 26 -10.99 5.14 7.89
N ASP A 27 -11.01 4.61 6.67
CA ASP A 27 -11.32 5.37 5.45
C ASP A 27 -12.63 4.86 4.81
N PRO A 28 -13.81 5.31 5.29
CA PRO A 28 -15.09 4.85 4.77
C PRO A 28 -15.30 5.20 3.30
N VAL A 29 -14.65 6.27 2.80
CA VAL A 29 -14.75 6.71 1.40
C VAL A 29 -14.01 5.73 0.49
N ARG A 30 -12.77 5.35 0.85
CA ARG A 30 -12.02 4.30 0.13
C ARG A 30 -12.73 2.95 0.21
N ILE A 31 -13.25 2.56 1.37
CA ILE A 31 -13.99 1.30 1.52
C ILE A 31 -15.19 1.28 0.57
N ALA A 32 -15.97 2.36 0.50
CA ALA A 32 -17.12 2.45 -0.38
C ALA A 32 -16.74 2.38 -1.86
N SER A 33 -15.73 3.16 -2.27
CA SER A 33 -15.21 3.17 -3.65
C SER A 33 -14.69 1.79 -4.08
N MET A 34 -13.87 1.15 -3.24
CA MET A 34 -13.34 -0.19 -3.51
C MET A 34 -14.44 -1.25 -3.55
N THR A 35 -15.39 -1.20 -2.61
CA THR A 35 -16.55 -2.10 -2.58
C THR A 35 -17.39 -1.96 -3.85
N GLN A 36 -17.60 -0.74 -4.32
CA GLN A 36 -18.31 -0.46 -5.57
C GLN A 36 -17.56 -1.04 -6.77
N GLY A 37 -16.26 -0.77 -6.92
CA GLY A 37 -15.46 -1.31 -8.02
C GLY A 37 -15.44 -2.85 -8.04
N ILE A 38 -15.34 -3.48 -6.87
CA ILE A 38 -15.44 -4.95 -6.76
C ILE A 38 -16.82 -5.44 -7.22
N ARG A 39 -17.91 -4.79 -6.79
CA ARG A 39 -19.28 -5.17 -7.21
C ARG A 39 -19.48 -5.02 -8.71
N GLU A 40 -19.03 -3.92 -9.28
CA GLU A 40 -19.13 -3.65 -10.72
C GLU A 40 -18.36 -4.71 -11.52
N ASN A 41 -17.13 -5.02 -11.12
CA ASN A 41 -16.31 -6.02 -11.81
C ASN A 41 -16.94 -7.43 -11.76
N PHE A 42 -17.42 -7.88 -10.59
CA PHE A 42 -18.09 -9.18 -10.47
C PHE A 42 -19.45 -9.22 -11.19
N THR A 43 -20.13 -8.07 -11.29
CA THR A 43 -21.38 -7.96 -12.05
C THR A 43 -21.13 -8.00 -13.55
N HIS A 44 -20.06 -7.34 -14.02
CA HIS A 44 -19.65 -7.34 -15.43
C HIS A 44 -19.41 -8.76 -15.95
N TYR A 45 -18.72 -9.60 -15.17
CA TYR A 45 -18.44 -11.00 -15.54
C TYR A 45 -19.49 -12.03 -15.10
N LYS A 46 -20.66 -11.59 -14.61
CA LYS A 46 -21.69 -12.49 -14.05
C LYS A 46 -22.18 -13.57 -15.00
N ASN A 47 -22.19 -13.29 -16.31
CA ASN A 47 -22.74 -14.17 -17.35
C ASN A 47 -21.67 -15.03 -18.06
N VAL A 48 -20.41 -14.96 -17.63
CA VAL A 48 -19.36 -15.82 -18.19
C VAL A 48 -19.62 -17.27 -17.77
N THR A 49 -19.70 -18.17 -18.75
CA THR A 49 -19.99 -19.60 -18.56
C THR A 49 -18.79 -20.51 -18.81
N ASP A 50 -17.74 -20.01 -19.47
CA ASP A 50 -16.52 -20.76 -19.74
C ASP A 50 -15.72 -20.98 -18.45
N GLU A 51 -15.49 -22.25 -18.10
CA GLU A 51 -14.81 -22.63 -16.87
C GLU A 51 -13.35 -22.15 -16.83
N LYS A 52 -12.66 -22.15 -17.97
CA LYS A 52 -11.28 -21.68 -18.06
C LYS A 52 -11.19 -20.20 -17.74
N THR A 53 -12.03 -19.39 -18.37
CA THR A 53 -12.13 -17.95 -18.11
C THR A 53 -12.49 -17.66 -16.65
N ILE A 54 -13.42 -18.41 -16.04
CA ILE A 54 -13.77 -18.22 -14.62
C ILE A 54 -12.57 -18.49 -13.71
N LYS A 55 -11.76 -19.52 -13.98
CA LYS A 55 -10.55 -19.81 -13.20
C LYS A 55 -9.51 -18.69 -13.32
N GLU A 56 -9.34 -18.12 -14.50
CA GLU A 56 -8.45 -16.97 -14.72
C GLU A 56 -8.93 -15.73 -13.95
N LEU A 57 -10.23 -15.44 -13.96
CA LEU A 57 -10.82 -14.35 -13.17
C LEU A 57 -10.66 -14.57 -11.65
N ILE A 58 -10.82 -15.81 -11.18
CA ILE A 58 -10.55 -16.16 -9.76
C ILE A 58 -9.07 -15.92 -9.42
N ARG A 59 -8.14 -16.26 -10.32
CA ARG A 59 -6.71 -16.01 -10.13
C ARG A 59 -6.43 -14.52 -10.05
N ALA A 60 -6.97 -13.72 -10.96
CA ALA A 60 -6.85 -12.26 -10.92
C ALA A 60 -7.40 -11.66 -9.61
N ALA A 61 -8.51 -12.21 -9.08
CA ALA A 61 -9.05 -11.81 -7.78
C ALA A 61 -8.10 -12.14 -6.61
N LYS A 62 -7.41 -13.28 -6.64
CA LYS A 62 -6.39 -13.66 -5.64
C LYS A 62 -5.15 -12.76 -5.71
N ASP A 63 -4.70 -12.44 -6.92
CA ASP A 63 -3.55 -11.57 -7.13
C ASP A 63 -3.86 -10.15 -6.65
N THR A 64 -5.08 -9.67 -6.91
CA THR A 64 -5.57 -8.38 -6.40
C THR A 64 -5.63 -8.35 -4.86
N ASP A 65 -6.13 -9.42 -4.22
CA ASP A 65 -6.13 -9.55 -2.75
C ASP A 65 -4.70 -9.47 -2.18
N SER A 66 -3.76 -10.17 -2.81
CA SER A 66 -2.35 -10.16 -2.42
C SER A 66 -1.70 -8.79 -2.62
N PHE A 67 -2.01 -8.12 -3.74
CA PHE A 67 -1.56 -6.77 -4.04
C PHE A 67 -2.05 -5.77 -2.99
N LEU A 68 -3.35 -5.77 -2.69
CA LEU A 68 -3.94 -4.87 -1.69
C LEU A 68 -3.31 -5.06 -0.32
N ARG A 69 -3.07 -6.31 0.08
CA ARG A 69 -2.42 -6.61 1.36
C ARG A 69 -0.96 -6.15 1.37
N ARG A 70 -0.20 -6.37 0.29
CA ARG A 70 1.25 -6.17 0.28
C ARG A 70 1.70 -4.76 -0.06
N GLN A 71 1.00 -4.07 -0.95
CA GLN A 71 1.45 -2.83 -1.58
C GLN A 71 0.76 -1.59 -1.01
N VAL A 72 -0.35 -1.75 -0.28
CA VAL A 72 -1.05 -0.61 0.33
C VAL A 72 -0.54 -0.41 1.74
N LEU A 73 0.14 0.73 1.97
CA LEU A 73 0.56 1.17 3.28
C LEU A 73 -0.51 2.09 3.88
N GLN A 74 -0.94 1.77 5.10
CA GLN A 74 -1.81 2.66 5.89
C GLN A 74 -0.93 3.57 6.75
N THR A 75 -1.06 4.87 6.56
CA THR A 75 -0.40 5.88 7.38
C THR A 75 -1.41 6.82 8.01
N VAL A 76 -1.19 7.18 9.28
CA VAL A 76 -1.97 8.19 9.99
C VAL A 76 -1.04 9.32 10.34
N GLN A 77 -1.34 10.54 9.89
CA GLN A 77 -0.57 11.71 10.28
C GLN A 77 -0.81 12.02 11.76
N THR A 78 0.27 12.10 12.54
CA THR A 78 0.22 12.30 13.99
C THR A 78 0.75 13.67 14.42
N SER A 79 1.68 14.24 13.66
CA SER A 79 2.16 15.61 13.81
C SER A 79 2.59 16.17 12.45
N GLU A 80 3.08 17.41 12.43
CA GLU A 80 3.72 17.99 11.26
C GLU A 80 4.85 17.05 10.79
N ASN A 81 4.73 16.59 9.54
CA ASN A 81 5.63 15.65 8.88
C ASN A 81 5.86 14.27 9.55
N THR A 82 5.08 13.87 10.54
CA THR A 82 5.21 12.53 11.17
C THR A 82 4.00 11.65 10.91
N TYR A 83 4.26 10.48 10.34
CA TYR A 83 3.25 9.49 9.98
C TYR A 83 3.45 8.18 10.73
N LEU A 84 2.41 7.73 11.43
CA LEU A 84 2.39 6.41 12.04
C LEU A 84 1.91 5.41 10.99
N VAL A 85 2.80 4.52 10.56
CA VAL A 85 2.47 3.41 9.67
C VAL A 85 1.82 2.31 10.51
N LYS A 86 0.59 1.93 10.18
CA LYS A 86 -0.02 0.73 10.76
C LYS A 86 0.37 -0.48 9.91
N PRO A 87 1.14 -1.43 10.46
CA PRO A 87 1.39 -2.67 9.75
C PRO A 87 0.11 -3.50 9.72
N TYR A 88 -0.28 -3.95 8.53
CA TYR A 88 -1.26 -5.03 8.42
C TYR A 88 -0.64 -6.30 9.01
N MET A 89 -1.42 -7.08 9.75
CA MET A 89 -0.97 -8.31 10.45
C MET A 89 -0.65 -9.48 9.51
N LEU A 90 -0.11 -9.24 8.32
CA LEU A 90 0.44 -10.33 7.50
C LEU A 90 1.61 -9.84 6.65
N PHE A 91 2.71 -9.43 7.30
CA PHE A 91 3.99 -9.30 6.59
C PHE A 91 4.39 -10.67 6.02
N ASP A 92 3.93 -11.00 4.81
CA ASP A 92 4.53 -12.04 3.97
C ASP A 92 5.86 -11.54 3.40
N ASN A 93 6.75 -11.04 4.26
CA ASN A 93 8.14 -10.75 3.96
C ASN A 93 8.35 -9.47 3.13
N THR A 94 8.18 -8.32 3.77
CA THR A 94 9.07 -7.19 3.50
C THR A 94 9.63 -6.81 4.85
N ARG A 95 10.92 -7.09 5.09
CA ARG A 95 11.65 -6.41 6.16
C ARG A 95 11.30 -4.93 5.99
N MET A 96 10.73 -4.29 7.00
CA MET A 96 10.73 -2.83 7.02
C MET A 96 12.20 -2.46 6.86
N ILE A 97 12.56 -2.00 5.67
CA ILE A 97 13.85 -1.40 5.46
C ILE A 97 13.72 -0.11 6.26
N ARG A 98 14.17 -0.13 7.53
CA ARG A 98 14.52 1.07 8.27
C ARG A 98 15.79 1.61 7.62
N GLU A 99 15.67 2.13 6.41
CA GLU A 99 16.70 2.96 5.77
C GLU A 99 15.98 4.26 5.43
N CYS A 100 15.56 4.99 6.45
CA CYS A 100 15.20 6.40 6.33
C CYS A 100 15.92 7.24 7.40
N GLU A 101 16.48 6.62 8.44
CA GLU A 101 17.24 7.34 9.47
C GLU A 101 18.70 7.61 9.06
N ASP A 102 19.25 6.83 8.12
CA ASP A 102 20.66 6.94 7.73
C ASP A 102 20.91 8.02 6.66
N ASP A 103 20.00 8.21 5.70
CA ASP A 103 20.17 9.22 4.64
C ASP A 103 20.02 10.66 5.16
N GLU A 104 19.03 10.92 6.04
CA GLU A 104 18.83 12.26 6.62
C GLU A 104 19.97 12.65 7.58
N LYS A 105 20.52 11.71 8.34
CA LYS A 105 21.69 11.94 9.20
C LYS A 105 22.97 12.16 8.39
N ALA A 106 23.20 11.36 7.35
CA ALA A 106 24.38 11.48 6.50
C ALA A 106 24.44 12.85 5.83
N HIS A 107 23.31 13.38 5.35
CA HIS A 107 23.26 14.72 4.75
C HIS A 107 23.55 15.83 5.76
N HIS A 108 23.12 15.70 7.01
CA HIS A 108 23.39 16.72 8.03
C HIS A 108 24.84 16.70 8.51
N GLU A 109 25.42 15.51 8.71
CA GLU A 109 26.83 15.36 9.10
C GLU A 109 27.79 15.84 8.00
N GLU A 110 27.49 15.56 6.72
CA GLU A 110 28.32 15.99 5.60
C GLU A 110 28.27 17.52 5.37
N GLU A 111 27.13 18.17 5.63
CA GLU A 111 26.99 19.63 5.58
C GLU A 111 27.65 20.31 6.79
N GLU A 112 27.58 19.72 7.98
CA GLU A 112 28.34 20.19 9.14
C GLU A 112 29.86 20.05 8.94
N GLU A 113 30.33 18.96 8.35
CA GLU A 113 31.76 18.75 8.10
C GLU A 113 32.29 19.73 7.03
N LYS A 114 31.51 19.98 5.97
CA LYS A 114 31.82 21.02 4.97
C LYS A 114 31.86 22.42 5.59
N ALA A 115 30.96 22.72 6.54
CA ALA A 115 30.95 23.96 7.32
C ALA A 115 32.22 24.14 8.16
N ARG A 116 32.66 23.07 8.84
CA ARG A 116 33.89 23.08 9.64
C ARG A 116 35.14 23.27 8.78
N GLN A 117 35.20 22.66 7.59
CA GLN A 117 36.35 22.78 6.68
C GLN A 117 36.43 24.17 6.01
N GLN A 118 35.29 24.84 5.80
CA GLN A 118 35.23 26.15 5.15
C GLN A 118 35.12 27.32 6.15
N GLY A 119 35.01 27.05 7.45
CA GLY A 119 34.88 28.07 8.49
C GLY A 119 33.58 28.88 8.40
N LEU A 120 32.57 28.35 7.71
CA LEU A 120 31.28 29.00 7.45
C LEU A 120 30.19 28.37 8.31
N SER A 121 29.10 29.10 8.55
CA SER A 121 27.95 28.51 9.23
C SER A 121 27.21 27.54 8.29
N PRO A 122 26.58 26.46 8.81
CA PRO A 122 25.86 25.50 7.98
C PRO A 122 24.79 26.14 7.07
N CYS A 123 24.15 27.21 7.54
CA CYS A 123 23.12 27.94 6.79
C CYS A 123 23.69 28.68 5.56
N GLU A 124 24.95 29.13 5.60
CA GLU A 124 25.62 29.79 4.47
C GLU A 124 26.03 28.81 3.38
N ILE A 125 26.36 27.56 3.75
CA ILE A 125 26.67 26.50 2.79
C ILE A 125 25.42 26.01 2.07
N ALA A 126 24.32 25.81 2.81
CA ALA A 126 23.05 25.42 2.21
C ALA A 126 22.56 26.46 1.17
N ALA A 127 22.76 27.76 1.43
CA ALA A 127 22.38 28.83 0.50
C ALA A 127 23.20 28.85 -0.80
N GLN A 128 24.42 28.31 -0.82
CA GLN A 128 25.25 28.22 -2.03
C GLN A 128 24.79 27.12 -2.99
N LYS A 129 24.11 26.08 -2.51
CA LYS A 129 23.56 25.00 -3.36
C LYS A 129 22.38 25.44 -4.24
N PHE A 130 21.73 26.56 -3.91
CA PHE A 130 20.55 27.07 -4.64
C PHE A 130 20.86 28.22 -5.62
N LYS A 131 22.15 28.46 -5.93
CA LYS A 131 22.60 29.38 -6.99
C LYS A 131 23.10 28.60 -8.19
#